data_AF-I2K6T1-F1
#
_entry.id   AF-I2K6T1-F1
#
_cell.length_a   1.000
_cell.length_b   1.000
_cell.length_c   1.000
_cell.angle_alpha   90.00
_cell.angle_beta   90.00
_cell.angle_gamma   90.00
#
_symmetry.space_group_name_H-M   'P 1'
#
loop_
_entity.id
_entity.type
_entity.pdbx_description
1 polymer ?
#
loop_
_entity_poly.entity_id
_entity_poly.type
_entity_poly.pdbx_seq_one_letter_code
_entity_poly.pdbx_strand_id
1 'polypeptide(L)'
;MQLQHTICLGVAGNFAHHLEQAGELKDFENVMTAEPDAPKGIFPFYLPGSDSFLGVYSIGTDRLTLPEYEANAQVEPEIAVLFDIVYDEGKKVIDLIAQKFTTFNDCTIRKEGAKKISEKKSWGRNSKGIGDTWIPIDRFEEGGVMDHYHLCSFVKREGILHPYGVDAPLLGYSYFYTKLKTWLIDKMNTQEDFGPLENIAAHLQATHYPKQALISIGATAYAEFGKKNYLKSGDEVYVIAYDHRTEDSSIEPSAHKVILHQKVSS
;
A
#
# COMPACT_ATOMS: atom_id res chain seq x y z
N MET A 1 6.69 16.07 -2.98
CA MET A 1 5.39 16.30 -2.31
C MET A 1 5.59 16.12 -0.81
N GLN A 2 4.99 16.97 0.03
CA GLN A 2 5.10 16.89 1.48
C GLN A 2 3.87 16.15 2.04
N LEU A 3 4.03 14.89 2.43
CA LEU A 3 2.96 14.04 2.98
C LEU A 3 2.88 14.11 4.52
N GLN A 4 3.64 15.01 5.16
CA GLN A 4 3.72 15.10 6.62
C GLN A 4 2.40 15.56 7.29
N HIS A 5 1.43 16.05 6.52
CA HIS A 5 0.08 16.41 7.00
C HIS A 5 -1.02 15.49 6.45
N THR A 6 -0.63 14.42 5.75
CA THR A 6 -1.51 13.45 5.11
C THR A 6 -1.62 12.23 6.00
N ILE A 7 -2.85 11.76 6.28
CA ILE A 7 -3.02 10.44 6.89
C ILE A 7 -2.72 9.38 5.86
N CYS A 8 -1.95 8.36 6.22
CA CYS A 8 -1.60 7.31 5.27
C CYS A 8 -2.11 5.95 5.74
N LEU A 9 -2.87 5.28 4.87
CA LEU A 9 -3.64 4.08 5.15
C LEU A 9 -3.36 3.00 4.11
N GLY A 10 -3.36 1.73 4.50
CA GLY A 10 -3.26 0.59 3.58
C GLY A 10 -4.55 -0.23 3.56
N VAL A 11 -4.84 -0.89 2.44
CA VAL A 11 -5.98 -1.80 2.28
C VAL A 11 -5.50 -3.25 2.38
N ALA A 12 -5.97 -3.98 3.40
CA ALA A 12 -5.61 -5.38 3.58
C ALA A 12 -6.49 -6.31 2.72
N GLY A 13 -5.87 -7.09 1.84
CA GLY A 13 -6.53 -8.18 1.11
C GLY A 13 -7.35 -7.79 -0.11
N ASN A 14 -6.95 -6.75 -0.84
CA ASN A 14 -7.64 -6.32 -2.07
C ASN A 14 -7.21 -7.07 -3.35
N PHE A 15 -6.40 -8.12 -3.21
CA PHE A 15 -5.92 -8.94 -4.32
C PHE A 15 -6.06 -10.41 -3.96
N ALA A 16 -6.51 -11.22 -4.91
CA ALA A 16 -6.72 -12.65 -4.69
C ALA A 16 -5.43 -13.35 -4.24
N HIS A 17 -5.55 -14.25 -3.26
CA HIS A 17 -4.47 -15.09 -2.71
C HIS A 17 -3.30 -14.36 -2.03
N HIS A 18 -3.23 -13.02 -2.04
CA HIS A 18 -2.08 -12.32 -1.46
C HIS A 18 -1.95 -12.56 0.06
N LEU A 19 -3.04 -12.41 0.83
CA LEU A 19 -3.02 -12.60 2.29
C LEU A 19 -2.55 -14.00 2.72
N GLU A 20 -2.93 -15.02 1.96
CA GLU A 20 -2.49 -16.39 2.19
C GLU A 20 -0.97 -16.51 1.99
N GLN A 21 -0.45 -15.95 0.90
CA GLN A 21 0.97 -15.97 0.59
C GLN A 21 1.82 -15.13 1.56
N ALA A 22 1.25 -14.03 2.07
CA ALA A 22 1.85 -13.21 3.12
C ALA A 22 1.77 -13.88 4.51
N GLY A 23 1.09 -15.02 4.65
CA GLY A 23 0.93 -15.70 5.94
C GLY A 23 0.09 -14.91 6.94
N GLU A 24 -0.76 -14.00 6.45
CA GLU A 24 -1.59 -13.11 7.27
C GLU A 24 -3.03 -13.61 7.42
N LEU A 25 -3.43 -14.65 6.67
CA LEU A 25 -4.81 -15.16 6.66
C LEU A 25 -5.36 -15.45 8.06
N LYS A 26 -4.54 -15.99 8.96
CA LYS A 26 -4.92 -16.33 10.33
C LYS A 26 -5.26 -15.10 11.18
N ASP A 27 -4.58 -13.97 10.93
CA ASP A 27 -4.84 -12.74 11.68
C ASP A 27 -6.25 -12.19 11.39
N PHE A 28 -6.79 -12.53 10.21
CA PHE A 28 -8.10 -12.08 9.72
C PHE A 28 -9.20 -13.13 9.84
N GLU A 29 -8.96 -14.27 10.50
CA GLU A 29 -9.92 -15.39 10.53
C GLU A 29 -11.29 -15.02 11.11
N ASN A 30 -11.32 -14.06 12.04
CA ASN A 30 -12.53 -13.58 12.70
C ASN A 30 -13.11 -12.31 12.05
N VAL A 31 -12.49 -11.81 10.98
CA VAL A 31 -12.94 -10.60 10.28
C VAL A 31 -13.99 -10.98 9.25
N MET A 32 -15.24 -10.59 9.51
CA MET A 32 -16.36 -10.82 8.61
C MET A 32 -16.38 -9.78 7.49
N THR A 33 -16.49 -10.25 6.25
CA THR A 33 -16.64 -9.39 5.06
C THR A 33 -18.01 -9.57 4.41
N ALA A 34 -18.46 -8.55 3.68
CA ALA A 34 -19.76 -8.58 3.00
C ALA A 34 -19.82 -9.64 1.87
N GLU A 35 -18.67 -9.93 1.26
CA GLU A 35 -18.50 -10.95 0.21
C GLU A 35 -17.12 -11.61 0.33
N PRO A 36 -16.89 -12.79 -0.29
CA PRO A 36 -15.66 -13.57 -0.12
C PRO A 36 -14.38 -12.79 -0.50
N ASP A 37 -14.43 -12.07 -1.62
CA ASP A 37 -13.27 -11.38 -2.20
C ASP A 37 -13.11 -9.94 -1.70
N ALA A 38 -13.93 -9.50 -0.74
CA ALA A 38 -13.80 -8.17 -0.18
C ALA A 38 -12.53 -8.03 0.66
N PRO A 39 -11.89 -6.84 0.61
CA PRO A 39 -10.79 -6.53 1.51
C PRO A 39 -11.23 -6.67 2.97
N LYS A 40 -10.27 -7.03 3.82
CA LYS A 40 -10.52 -7.32 5.23
C LYS A 40 -10.65 -6.08 6.09
N GLY A 41 -9.99 -4.99 5.70
CA GLY A 41 -10.07 -3.72 6.38
C GLY A 41 -8.97 -2.77 5.92
N ILE A 42 -8.95 -1.59 6.55
CA ILE A 42 -7.89 -0.59 6.36
C ILE A 42 -7.06 -0.45 7.63
N PHE A 43 -5.78 -0.11 7.48
CA PHE A 43 -4.89 0.09 8.61
C PHE A 43 -4.05 1.36 8.42
N PRO A 44 -3.69 2.09 9.49
CA PRO A 44 -2.78 3.21 9.39
C PRO A 44 -1.34 2.74 9.26
N PHE A 45 -0.57 3.44 8.43
CA PHE A 45 0.90 3.32 8.43
C PHE A 45 1.63 4.65 8.65
N TYR A 46 0.89 5.75 8.66
CA TYR A 46 1.38 7.04 9.16
C TYR A 46 0.22 7.91 9.64
N LEU A 47 0.35 8.41 10.87
CA LEU A 47 -0.59 9.32 11.51
C LEU A 47 0.13 10.65 11.82
N PRO A 48 -0.16 11.73 11.06
CA PRO A 48 0.53 13.00 11.25
C PRO A 48 0.29 13.55 12.67
N GLY A 49 1.39 13.88 13.36
CA GLY A 49 1.36 14.43 14.71
C GLY A 49 1.10 13.43 15.84
N SER A 50 1.04 12.12 15.55
CA SER A 50 0.93 11.10 16.61
C SER A 50 2.24 10.95 17.40
N ASP A 51 2.15 10.74 18.71
CA ASP A 51 3.31 10.39 19.56
C ASP A 51 3.61 8.88 19.60
N SER A 52 2.80 8.07 18.91
CA SER A 52 3.00 6.62 18.79
C SER A 52 4.02 6.28 17.68
N PHE A 53 4.33 4.99 17.50
CA PHE A 53 5.16 4.53 16.39
C PHE A 53 4.59 4.92 15.00
N LEU A 54 3.27 5.09 14.90
CA LEU A 54 2.59 5.56 13.69
C LEU A 54 2.85 7.04 13.39
N GLY A 55 3.38 7.82 14.35
CA GLY A 55 3.86 9.18 14.11
C GLY A 55 5.21 9.25 13.40
N VAL A 56 5.93 8.12 13.31
CA VAL A 56 7.19 8.04 12.59
C VAL A 56 6.89 7.99 11.09
N TYR A 57 7.41 8.98 10.35
CA TYR A 57 7.27 9.01 8.89
C TYR A 57 8.00 7.82 8.25
N SER A 58 7.23 6.83 7.81
CA SER A 58 7.70 5.50 7.39
C SER A 58 8.08 5.40 5.90
N ILE A 59 7.72 6.39 5.10
CA ILE A 59 7.82 6.35 3.63
C ILE A 59 9.19 6.87 3.16
N GLY A 60 9.98 6.01 2.53
CA GLY A 60 11.21 6.36 1.83
C GLY A 60 11.00 6.51 0.31
N THR A 61 11.91 7.20 -0.36
CA THR A 61 11.89 7.38 -1.83
C THR A 61 12.96 6.57 -2.56
N ASP A 62 14.11 6.35 -1.92
CA ASP A 62 15.30 5.73 -2.52
C ASP A 62 15.90 4.62 -1.63
N ARG A 63 15.37 4.44 -0.42
CA ARG A 63 15.88 3.51 0.59
C ARG A 63 14.74 2.75 1.25
N LEU A 64 15.04 1.50 1.60
CA LEU A 64 14.27 0.68 2.52
C LEU A 64 15.21 0.29 3.67
N THR A 65 14.81 0.56 4.90
CA THR A 65 15.61 0.25 6.10
C THR A 65 14.99 -0.95 6.83
N LEU A 66 15.70 -2.07 6.81
CA LEU A 66 15.34 -3.27 7.55
C LEU A 66 15.55 -3.06 9.05
N PRO A 67 14.80 -3.77 9.92
CA PRO A 67 15.12 -3.81 11.34
C PRO A 67 16.49 -4.45 11.59
N GLU A 68 17.10 -4.16 12.75
CA GLU A 68 18.38 -4.76 13.17
C GLU A 68 18.28 -6.27 13.48
N TYR A 69 17.06 -6.83 13.54
CA TYR A 69 16.80 -8.24 13.76
C TYR A 69 16.32 -8.93 12.49
N GLU A 70 16.37 -10.27 12.47
CA GLU A 70 15.82 -11.06 11.37
C GLU A 70 14.30 -10.92 11.31
N ALA A 71 13.84 -10.06 10.41
CA ALA A 71 12.45 -9.65 10.31
C ALA A 71 11.70 -10.32 9.16
N ASN A 72 12.37 -11.14 8.34
CA ASN A 72 11.77 -11.82 7.18
C ASN A 72 10.95 -10.86 6.31
N ALA A 73 11.55 -9.73 5.94
CA ALA A 73 10.88 -8.65 5.22
C ALA A 73 10.54 -9.05 3.78
N GLN A 74 9.37 -8.65 3.28
CA GLN A 74 8.94 -8.88 1.89
C GLN A 74 8.42 -7.61 1.23
N VAL A 75 8.70 -7.48 -0.07
CA VAL A 75 8.18 -6.38 -0.91
C VAL A 75 6.71 -6.62 -1.17
N GLU A 76 5.86 -5.65 -0.85
CA GLU A 76 4.44 -5.69 -1.23
C GLU A 76 4.18 -4.61 -2.27
N PRO A 77 4.23 -4.94 -3.57
CA PRO A 77 4.08 -3.95 -4.63
C PRO A 77 2.62 -3.53 -4.77
N GLU A 78 2.35 -2.24 -4.59
CA GLU A 78 1.02 -1.67 -4.65
C GLU A 78 0.96 -0.42 -5.53
N ILE A 79 -0.27 0.02 -5.83
CA ILE A 79 -0.55 1.40 -6.18
C ILE A 79 -0.91 2.18 -4.91
N ALA A 80 -0.37 3.38 -4.77
CA ALA A 80 -0.87 4.36 -3.80
C ALA A 80 -1.63 5.47 -4.53
N VAL A 81 -2.82 5.80 -4.03
CA VAL A 81 -3.66 6.87 -4.55
C VAL A 81 -3.73 7.99 -3.52
N LEU A 82 -3.50 9.22 -3.96
CA LEU A 82 -3.75 10.40 -3.14
C LEU A 82 -5.21 10.82 -3.32
N PHE A 83 -5.96 10.84 -2.23
CA PHE A 83 -7.34 11.31 -2.18
C PHE A 83 -7.43 12.62 -1.40
N ASP A 84 -8.26 13.54 -1.88
CA ASP A 84 -8.81 14.59 -1.02
C ASP A 84 -10.00 14.02 -0.24
N ILE A 85 -10.04 14.31 1.06
CA ILE A 85 -11.11 13.84 1.95
C ILE A 85 -12.16 14.94 2.09
N VAL A 86 -13.41 14.59 1.80
CA VAL A 86 -14.55 15.48 1.97
C VAL A 86 -15.30 15.06 3.24
N TYR A 87 -15.46 16.01 4.16
CA TYR A 87 -16.19 15.82 5.41
C TYR A 87 -17.51 16.59 5.41
N ASP A 88 -18.52 16.06 6.10
CA ASP A 88 -19.72 16.82 6.47
C ASP A 88 -19.49 17.71 7.72
N GLU A 89 -20.53 18.44 8.13
CA GLU A 89 -20.50 19.28 9.34
C GLU A 89 -20.23 18.47 10.61
N GLY A 90 -20.67 17.20 10.65
CA GLY A 90 -20.45 16.25 11.73
C GLY A 90 -19.11 15.51 11.67
N LYS A 91 -18.22 15.89 10.74
CA LYS A 91 -16.92 15.27 10.52
C LYS A 91 -16.95 13.80 10.08
N LYS A 92 -18.06 13.34 9.50
CA LYS A 92 -18.09 12.07 8.76
C LYS A 92 -17.48 12.26 7.39
N VAL A 93 -16.74 11.25 6.93
CA VAL A 93 -16.24 11.22 5.54
C VAL A 93 -17.43 10.96 4.63
N ILE A 94 -17.68 11.84 3.67
CA ILE A 94 -18.79 11.72 2.70
C ILE A 94 -18.32 11.49 1.26
N ASP A 95 -17.07 11.84 0.95
CA ASP A 95 -16.47 11.54 -0.35
C ASP A 95 -14.94 11.46 -0.26
N LEU A 96 -14.35 10.79 -1.26
CA LEU A 96 -12.91 10.71 -1.49
C LEU A 96 -12.64 11.04 -2.96
N ILE A 97 -11.95 12.14 -3.22
CA ILE A 97 -11.67 12.59 -4.59
C ILE A 97 -10.26 12.16 -4.98
N ALA A 98 -10.15 11.14 -5.83
CA ALA A 98 -8.86 10.63 -6.30
C ALA A 98 -8.16 11.66 -7.19
N GLN A 99 -6.95 12.08 -6.80
CA GLN A 99 -6.21 13.12 -7.49
C GLN A 99 -5.18 12.54 -8.45
N LYS A 100 -4.39 11.58 -7.97
CA LYS A 100 -3.23 11.02 -8.66
C LYS A 100 -2.78 9.73 -8.01
N PHE A 101 -2.08 8.89 -8.76
CA PHE A 101 -1.52 7.65 -8.26
C PHE A 101 -0.01 7.55 -8.53
N THR A 102 0.63 6.65 -7.78
CA THR A 102 2.04 6.29 -7.92
C THR A 102 2.26 4.83 -7.49
N THR A 103 3.45 4.28 -7.75
CA THR A 103 3.87 2.99 -7.21
C THR A 103 4.19 3.08 -5.73
N PHE A 104 3.94 2.01 -5.00
CA PHE A 104 4.20 1.93 -3.57
C PHE A 104 4.76 0.56 -3.20
N ASN A 105 5.61 0.52 -2.19
CA ASN A 105 6.05 -0.71 -1.54
C ASN A 105 5.53 -0.71 -0.11
N ASP A 106 4.44 -1.43 0.13
CA ASP A 106 3.86 -1.64 1.46
C ASP A 106 4.60 -2.72 2.24
N CYS A 107 5.95 -2.64 2.23
CA CYS A 107 6.81 -3.68 2.75
C CYS A 107 6.38 -4.13 4.15
N THR A 108 6.41 -5.44 4.35
CA THR A 108 5.95 -6.11 5.57
C THR A 108 7.08 -6.89 6.20
N ILE A 109 7.07 -6.99 7.53
CA ILE A 109 7.92 -7.89 8.30
C ILE A 109 7.12 -8.96 9.01
N ARG A 110 7.76 -10.08 9.32
CA ARG A 110 7.24 -11.07 10.26
C ARG A 110 7.60 -10.64 11.68
N LYS A 111 6.56 -10.40 12.47
CA LYS A 111 6.69 -10.00 13.87
C LYS A 111 5.79 -10.89 14.72
N GLU A 112 6.42 -11.77 15.50
CA GLU A 112 5.70 -12.63 16.44
C GLU A 112 4.99 -11.78 17.52
N GLY A 113 3.75 -12.14 17.85
CA GLY A 113 2.95 -11.44 18.85
C GLY A 113 2.42 -10.06 18.43
N ALA A 114 2.59 -9.64 17.17
CA ALA A 114 1.97 -8.43 16.65
C ALA A 114 0.45 -8.50 16.82
N LYS A 115 -0.14 -7.48 17.43
CA LYS A 115 -1.59 -7.41 17.66
C LYS A 115 -2.30 -6.68 16.53
N LYS A 116 -1.63 -5.68 15.96
CA LYS A 116 -2.11 -4.91 14.81
C LYS A 116 -1.25 -5.15 13.58
N ILE A 117 -1.87 -5.11 12.40
CA ILE A 117 -1.12 -5.23 11.15
C ILE A 117 -0.13 -4.06 11.00
N SER A 118 -0.48 -2.86 11.48
CA SER A 118 0.40 -1.68 11.44
C SER A 118 1.77 -1.93 12.08
N GLU A 119 1.86 -2.81 13.08
CA GLU A 119 3.12 -3.18 13.73
C GLU A 119 4.07 -3.97 12.80
N LYS A 120 3.53 -4.65 11.80
CA LYS A 120 4.27 -5.38 10.75
C LYS A 120 4.63 -4.47 9.58
N LYS A 121 3.92 -3.34 9.44
CA LYS A 121 3.98 -2.44 8.30
C LYS A 121 4.84 -1.20 8.57
N SER A 122 4.90 -0.75 9.82
CA SER A 122 5.49 0.55 10.19
C SER A 122 6.52 0.40 11.31
N TRP A 123 7.60 -0.34 11.07
CA TRP A 123 8.64 -0.59 12.09
C TRP A 123 9.66 0.55 12.25
N GLY A 124 9.64 1.56 11.36
CA GLY A 124 10.58 2.67 11.44
C GLY A 124 10.55 3.57 10.21
N ARG A 125 11.51 4.49 10.15
CA ARG A 125 11.75 5.33 8.96
C ARG A 125 12.16 4.45 7.79
N ASN A 126 11.71 4.80 6.59
CA ASN A 126 11.97 4.03 5.38
C ASN A 126 11.56 2.55 5.49
N SER A 127 10.50 2.23 6.25
CA SER A 127 9.91 0.89 6.21
C SER A 127 9.03 0.68 4.99
N LYS A 128 8.68 1.76 4.26
CA LYS A 128 7.87 1.75 3.04
C LYS A 128 8.56 2.49 1.92
N GLY A 129 8.05 2.34 0.71
CA GLY A 129 8.56 3.03 -0.47
C GLY A 129 7.47 3.72 -1.29
N ILE A 130 7.78 4.86 -1.88
CA ILE A 130 6.87 5.57 -2.79
C ILE A 130 7.60 6.03 -4.05
N GLY A 131 6.95 5.88 -5.20
CA GLY A 131 7.47 6.37 -6.48
C GLY A 131 7.67 7.89 -6.47
N ASP A 132 8.67 8.34 -7.22
CA ASP A 132 8.98 9.77 -7.35
C ASP A 132 8.04 10.50 -8.34
N THR A 133 7.44 9.73 -9.25
CA THR A 133 6.57 10.19 -10.31
C THR A 133 5.10 9.92 -9.95
N TRP A 134 4.23 10.82 -10.39
CA TRP A 134 2.80 10.76 -10.14
C TRP A 134 2.02 10.93 -11.43
N ILE A 135 1.01 10.09 -11.64
CA ILE A 135 0.11 10.19 -12.77
C ILE A 135 -1.21 10.79 -12.28
N PRO A 136 -1.66 11.92 -12.84
CA PRO A 136 -2.97 12.48 -12.55
C PRO A 136 -4.09 11.48 -12.90
N ILE A 137 -5.07 11.35 -12.01
CA ILE A 137 -6.28 10.57 -12.28
C ILE A 137 -7.27 11.52 -12.95
N ASP A 138 -7.68 11.20 -14.16
CA ASP A 138 -8.69 11.94 -14.92
C ASP A 138 -10.12 11.61 -14.44
N ARG A 139 -10.36 10.32 -14.16
CA ARG A 139 -11.57 9.80 -13.54
C ARG A 139 -11.24 8.53 -12.77
N PHE A 140 -11.87 8.33 -11.61
CA PHE A 140 -11.68 7.13 -10.78
C PHE A 140 -12.81 6.13 -11.02
N GLU A 141 -12.97 5.76 -12.28
CA GLU A 141 -13.98 4.86 -12.84
C GLU A 141 -13.49 4.26 -14.15
N GLU A 142 -14.21 3.27 -14.68
CA GLU A 142 -13.92 2.64 -15.98
C GLU A 142 -13.86 3.69 -17.11
N GLY A 143 -12.95 3.48 -18.05
CA GLY A 143 -12.60 4.42 -19.11
C GLY A 143 -11.61 5.50 -18.67
N GLY A 144 -11.10 5.46 -17.43
CA GLY A 144 -10.07 6.36 -16.92
C GLY A 144 -8.65 5.88 -17.21
N VAL A 145 -7.67 6.74 -16.91
CA VAL A 145 -6.25 6.50 -17.19
C VAL A 145 -5.73 5.18 -16.59
N MET A 146 -6.25 4.77 -15.43
CA MET A 146 -5.78 3.60 -14.68
C MET A 146 -6.18 2.26 -15.33
N ASP A 147 -7.15 2.24 -16.25
CA ASP A 147 -7.56 1.04 -17.01
C ASP A 147 -6.40 0.44 -17.80
N HIS A 148 -5.43 1.28 -18.15
CA HIS A 148 -4.33 0.91 -19.01
C HIS A 148 -3.06 0.57 -18.23
N TYR A 149 -3.10 0.58 -16.90
CA TYR A 149 -1.91 0.33 -16.11
C TYR A 149 -1.80 -1.13 -15.68
N HIS A 150 -0.58 -1.62 -15.72
CA HIS A 150 -0.14 -2.84 -15.07
C HIS A 150 0.78 -2.50 -13.90
N LEU A 151 0.89 -3.43 -12.95
CA LEU A 151 1.78 -3.35 -11.80
C LEU A 151 2.62 -4.62 -11.73
N CYS A 152 3.93 -4.46 -11.56
CA CYS A 152 4.86 -5.55 -11.33
C CYS A 152 5.98 -5.13 -10.37
N SER A 153 6.76 -6.11 -9.89
CA SER A 153 7.93 -5.79 -9.08
C SER A 153 9.05 -6.78 -9.21
N PHE A 154 10.25 -6.30 -8.92
CA PHE A 154 11.49 -7.04 -9.01
C PHE A 154 12.36 -6.79 -7.78
N VAL A 155 13.17 -7.78 -7.44
CA VAL A 155 14.32 -7.60 -6.55
C VAL A 155 15.57 -7.92 -7.34
N LYS A 156 16.51 -6.98 -7.36
CA LYS A 156 17.85 -7.21 -7.87
C LYS A 156 18.77 -7.60 -6.72
N ARG A 157 19.34 -8.80 -6.79
CA ARG A 157 20.27 -9.34 -5.79
C ARG A 157 21.55 -9.74 -6.49
N GLU A 158 22.68 -9.20 -6.02
CA GLU A 158 24.01 -9.51 -6.57
C GLU A 158 24.09 -9.32 -8.10
N GLY A 159 23.40 -8.30 -8.62
CA GLY A 159 23.34 -7.99 -10.04
C GLY A 159 22.26 -8.75 -10.84
N ILE A 160 21.61 -9.75 -10.26
CA ILE A 160 20.58 -10.56 -10.93
C ILE A 160 19.19 -10.01 -10.60
N LEU A 161 18.40 -9.69 -11.63
CA LEU A 161 17.03 -9.22 -11.48
C LEU A 161 16.06 -10.40 -11.38
N HIS A 162 15.31 -10.47 -10.28
CA HIS A 162 14.31 -11.51 -10.03
C HIS A 162 12.91 -10.91 -9.99
N PRO A 163 11.93 -11.45 -10.74
CA PRO A 163 10.53 -11.12 -10.53
C PRO A 163 10.11 -11.42 -9.08
N TYR A 164 9.50 -10.45 -8.41
CA TYR A 164 9.11 -10.55 -7.01
C TYR A 164 7.59 -10.56 -6.84
N GLY A 165 6.89 -9.64 -7.52
CA GLY A 165 5.43 -9.64 -7.69
C GLY A 165 5.06 -10.03 -9.10
N VAL A 166 3.91 -10.69 -9.27
CA VAL A 166 3.39 -11.01 -10.61
C VAL A 166 2.97 -9.73 -11.32
N ASP A 167 3.23 -9.67 -12.62
CA ASP A 167 2.69 -8.64 -13.49
C ASP A 167 1.18 -8.80 -13.60
N ALA A 168 0.43 -7.77 -13.18
CA ALA A 168 -1.02 -7.79 -13.16
C ALA A 168 -1.62 -6.45 -13.62
N PRO A 169 -2.73 -6.49 -14.39
CA PRO A 169 -3.49 -5.28 -14.68
C PRO A 169 -4.10 -4.71 -13.40
N LEU A 170 -4.18 -3.37 -13.28
CA LEU A 170 -4.83 -2.75 -12.13
C LEU A 170 -6.32 -3.12 -12.03
N LEU A 171 -6.97 -3.41 -13.15
CA LEU A 171 -8.35 -3.92 -13.19
C LEU A 171 -8.51 -5.30 -12.53
N GLY A 172 -7.41 -5.96 -12.14
CA GLY A 172 -7.42 -7.21 -11.37
C GLY A 172 -7.67 -7.04 -9.87
N TYR A 173 -7.75 -5.82 -9.34
CA TYR A 173 -8.14 -5.57 -7.94
C TYR A 173 -9.57 -6.03 -7.64
N SER A 174 -9.80 -6.68 -6.50
CA SER A 174 -11.14 -7.15 -6.10
C SER A 174 -12.12 -5.99 -5.90
N TYR A 175 -11.64 -4.90 -5.28
CA TYR A 175 -12.33 -3.63 -5.13
C TYR A 175 -11.51 -2.56 -5.83
N PHE A 176 -12.11 -1.93 -6.83
CA PHE A 176 -11.50 -0.83 -7.55
C PHE A 176 -12.52 0.28 -7.84
N TYR A 177 -12.03 1.47 -8.18
CA TYR A 177 -12.86 2.62 -8.53
C TYR A 177 -14.00 2.92 -7.54
N THR A 178 -15.22 3.14 -8.03
CA THR A 178 -16.41 3.43 -7.22
C THR A 178 -16.65 2.39 -6.13
N LYS A 179 -16.39 1.11 -6.39
CA LYS A 179 -16.55 0.04 -5.41
C LYS A 179 -15.57 0.20 -4.24
N LEU A 180 -14.28 0.41 -4.56
CA LEU A 180 -13.26 0.70 -3.55
C LEU A 180 -13.54 2.00 -2.81
N LYS A 181 -13.89 3.07 -3.52
CA LYS A 181 -14.19 4.38 -2.93
C LYS A 181 -15.32 4.27 -1.89
N THR A 182 -16.42 3.63 -2.28
CA THR A 182 -17.59 3.46 -1.40
C THR A 182 -17.22 2.66 -0.16
N TRP A 183 -16.44 1.60 -0.34
CA TRP A 183 -15.97 0.77 0.76
C TRP A 183 -15.00 1.50 1.69
N LEU A 184 -14.06 2.30 1.15
CA LEU A 184 -13.15 3.11 1.95
C LEU A 184 -13.93 4.12 2.80
N ILE A 185 -14.92 4.80 2.23
CA ILE A 185 -15.77 5.75 2.96
C ILE A 185 -16.54 5.05 4.08
N ASP A 186 -17.09 3.85 3.83
CA ASP A 186 -17.70 3.03 4.90
C ASP A 186 -16.67 2.77 6.02
N LYS A 187 -15.52 2.17 5.69
CA LYS A 187 -14.52 1.78 6.71
C LYS A 187 -13.92 2.95 7.47
N MET A 188 -13.69 4.08 6.82
CA MET A 188 -13.21 5.29 7.51
C MET A 188 -14.19 5.81 8.56
N ASN A 189 -15.49 5.52 8.41
CA ASN A 189 -16.52 5.93 9.35
C ASN A 189 -16.94 4.82 10.33
N THR A 190 -16.86 3.54 9.95
CA THR A 190 -17.49 2.43 10.67
C THR A 190 -16.54 1.36 11.17
N GLN A 191 -15.27 1.34 10.73
CA GLN A 191 -14.32 0.33 11.18
C GLN A 191 -13.93 0.56 12.65
N GLU A 192 -14.19 -0.44 13.48
CA GLU A 192 -13.84 -0.46 14.89
C GLU A 192 -12.45 -1.06 15.13
N ASP A 193 -11.91 -0.85 16.34
CA ASP A 193 -10.72 -1.56 16.79
C ASP A 193 -11.07 -3.03 17.04
N PHE A 194 -10.64 -3.92 16.15
CA PHE A 194 -10.94 -5.34 16.23
C PHE A 194 -9.86 -6.20 15.58
N GLY A 195 -9.36 -7.18 16.33
CA GLY A 195 -8.29 -8.06 15.87
C GLY A 195 -7.09 -7.25 15.33
N PRO A 196 -6.66 -7.48 14.06
CA PRO A 196 -5.52 -6.80 13.47
C PRO A 196 -5.80 -5.36 13.04
N LEU A 197 -7.06 -4.89 13.12
CA LEU A 197 -7.52 -3.60 12.61
C LEU A 197 -7.68 -2.55 13.71
N GLU A 198 -7.39 -1.30 13.37
CA GLU A 198 -7.57 -0.12 14.22
C GLU A 198 -8.88 0.62 13.96
N ASN A 199 -9.32 1.42 14.93
CA ASN A 199 -10.44 2.34 14.76
C ASN A 199 -10.03 3.57 13.95
N ILE A 200 -10.48 3.64 12.70
CA ILE A 200 -10.04 4.68 11.75
C ILE A 200 -10.72 6.03 12.04
N ALA A 201 -11.99 6.03 12.42
CA ALA A 201 -12.70 7.27 12.76
C ALA A 201 -12.00 7.99 13.95
N ALA A 202 -11.54 7.21 14.94
CA ALA A 202 -10.76 7.74 16.05
C ALA A 202 -9.41 8.33 15.60
N HIS A 203 -8.73 7.69 14.63
CA HIS A 203 -7.49 8.22 14.07
C HIS A 203 -7.70 9.48 13.23
N LEU A 204 -8.78 9.57 12.45
CA LEU A 204 -9.13 10.81 11.73
C LEU A 204 -9.36 11.97 12.70
N GLN A 205 -10.05 11.71 13.82
CA GLN A 205 -10.24 12.72 14.86
C GLN A 205 -8.92 13.11 15.54
N ALA A 206 -8.11 12.13 15.93
CA ALA A 206 -6.83 12.35 16.62
C ALA A 206 -5.81 13.10 15.74
N THR A 207 -5.93 12.99 14.42
CA THR A 207 -5.11 13.72 13.44
C THR A 207 -5.77 15.00 12.93
N HIS A 208 -6.79 15.50 13.65
CA HIS A 208 -7.49 16.75 13.37
C HIS A 208 -8.17 16.83 12.00
N TYR A 209 -8.72 15.71 11.52
CA TYR A 209 -9.47 15.60 10.26
C TYR A 209 -8.64 16.09 9.06
N PRO A 210 -7.59 15.33 8.69
CA PRO A 210 -6.68 15.71 7.62
C PRO A 210 -7.42 15.88 6.30
N LYS A 211 -7.00 16.84 5.47
CA LYS A 211 -7.68 17.11 4.18
C LYS A 211 -7.36 16.08 3.10
N GLN A 212 -6.33 15.27 3.31
CA GLN A 212 -5.85 14.31 2.33
C GLN A 212 -5.53 12.98 2.99
N ALA A 213 -5.78 11.90 2.25
CA ALA A 213 -5.34 10.55 2.56
C ALA A 213 -4.46 10.00 1.43
N LEU A 214 -3.31 9.42 1.79
CA LEU A 214 -2.57 8.55 0.88
C LEU A 214 -3.00 7.11 1.19
N ILE A 215 -3.60 6.42 0.22
CA ILE A 215 -4.11 5.08 0.42
C ILE A 215 -3.39 4.11 -0.51
N SER A 216 -2.65 3.14 0.05
CA SER A 216 -2.11 2.00 -0.70
C SER A 216 -3.19 0.93 -0.82
N ILE A 217 -3.50 0.51 -2.05
CA ILE A 217 -4.77 -0.19 -2.36
C ILE A 217 -4.64 -1.70 -2.46
N GLY A 218 -3.53 -2.29 -2.03
CA GLY A 218 -3.31 -3.73 -1.99
C GLY A 218 -2.22 -4.20 -2.95
N ALA A 219 -1.58 -5.30 -2.58
CA ALA A 219 -0.43 -5.85 -3.30
C ALA A 219 -0.78 -7.00 -4.25
N THR A 220 -0.04 -7.10 -5.36
CA THR A 220 -0.12 -8.25 -6.27
C THR A 220 0.37 -9.53 -5.59
N ALA A 221 0.00 -10.71 -6.12
CA ALA A 221 0.55 -11.98 -5.66
C ALA A 221 2.10 -12.04 -5.82
N TYR A 222 2.77 -12.81 -4.97
CA TYR A 222 4.21 -13.06 -5.09
C TYR A 222 4.50 -13.95 -6.30
N ALA A 223 5.57 -13.61 -7.03
CA ALA A 223 6.24 -14.52 -7.95
C ALA A 223 7.02 -15.60 -7.17
N GLU A 224 7.50 -16.63 -7.87
CA GLU A 224 8.18 -17.77 -7.25
C GLU A 224 9.40 -17.39 -6.39
N PHE A 225 10.16 -16.36 -6.80
CA PHE A 225 11.26 -15.87 -5.99
C PHE A 225 10.77 -15.20 -4.70
N GLY A 226 9.75 -14.32 -4.80
CA GLY A 226 9.18 -13.60 -3.66
C GLY A 226 8.57 -14.52 -2.60
N LYS A 227 7.93 -15.62 -3.01
CA LYS A 227 7.40 -16.65 -2.08
C LYS A 227 8.49 -17.34 -1.26
N LYS A 228 9.72 -17.41 -1.77
CA LYS A 228 10.81 -18.22 -1.20
C LYS A 228 11.94 -17.39 -0.60
N ASN A 229 11.91 -16.07 -0.76
CA ASN A 229 13.02 -15.20 -0.39
C ASN A 229 12.54 -13.93 0.32
N TYR A 230 13.16 -13.68 1.47
CA TYR A 230 13.08 -12.41 2.17
C TYR A 230 14.17 -11.44 1.69
N LEU A 231 13.93 -10.15 1.91
CA LEU A 231 14.86 -9.08 1.60
C LEU A 231 16.11 -9.14 2.48
N LYS A 232 17.24 -8.70 1.92
CA LYS A 232 18.54 -8.61 2.59
C LYS A 232 19.18 -7.26 2.29
N SER A 233 20.06 -6.81 3.19
CA SER A 233 20.90 -5.63 2.94
C SER A 233 21.69 -5.81 1.65
N GLY A 234 21.71 -4.78 0.80
CA GLY A 234 22.32 -4.81 -0.53
C GLY A 234 21.38 -5.19 -1.68
N ASP A 235 20.16 -5.67 -1.39
CA ASP A 235 19.13 -5.83 -2.42
C ASP A 235 18.70 -4.46 -2.98
N GLU A 236 18.25 -4.44 -4.23
CA GLU A 236 17.52 -3.32 -4.81
C GLU A 236 16.08 -3.74 -5.14
N VAL A 237 15.10 -2.97 -4.69
CA VAL A 237 13.68 -3.21 -4.93
C VAL A 237 13.20 -2.30 -6.05
N TYR A 238 12.45 -2.85 -7.00
CA TYR A 238 11.77 -2.13 -8.07
C TYR A 238 10.28 -2.44 -8.00
N VAL A 239 9.44 -1.41 -7.88
CA VAL A 239 7.98 -1.52 -8.09
C VAL A 239 7.62 -0.62 -9.25
N ILE A 240 6.92 -1.17 -10.25
CA ILE A 240 6.73 -0.51 -11.55
C ILE A 240 5.26 -0.55 -11.91
N ALA A 241 4.71 0.62 -12.19
CA ALA A 241 3.42 0.77 -12.84
C ALA A 241 3.63 1.36 -14.23
N TYR A 242 3.02 0.76 -15.26
CA TYR A 242 3.25 1.17 -16.64
C TYR A 242 1.98 1.07 -17.50
N ASP A 243 1.85 1.98 -18.48
CA ASP A 243 0.78 1.92 -19.49
C ASP A 243 1.06 0.79 -20.51
N HIS A 244 0.36 -0.33 -20.38
CA HIS A 244 0.60 -1.54 -21.19
C HIS A 244 0.38 -1.36 -22.70
N ARG A 245 -0.18 -0.22 -23.15
CA ARG A 245 -0.38 0.08 -24.57
C ARG A 245 0.92 0.53 -25.24
N THR A 246 1.83 1.13 -24.49
CA THR A 246 3.06 1.76 -25.00
C THR A 246 4.32 1.29 -24.30
N GLU A 247 4.21 0.66 -23.14
CA GLU A 247 5.31 0.29 -22.27
C GLU A 247 5.27 -1.20 -21.88
N ASP A 248 6.37 -1.67 -21.28
CA ASP A 248 6.52 -3.01 -20.74
C ASP A 248 6.99 -2.99 -19.27
N SER A 249 7.19 -4.17 -18.69
CA SER A 249 7.66 -4.34 -17.31
C SER A 249 9.16 -4.08 -17.09
N SER A 250 9.89 -3.57 -18.09
CA SER A 250 11.32 -3.27 -17.93
C SER A 250 11.55 -2.13 -16.93
N ILE A 251 12.71 -2.17 -16.27
CA ILE A 251 13.11 -1.18 -15.25
C ILE A 251 13.60 0.15 -15.84
N GLU A 252 13.62 0.26 -17.17
CA GLU A 252 14.06 1.48 -17.85
C GLU A 252 13.02 2.59 -17.69
N PRO A 253 13.42 3.82 -17.28
CA PRO A 253 12.50 4.93 -17.12
C PRO A 253 11.82 5.32 -18.44
N SER A 254 10.53 5.68 -18.35
CA SER A 254 9.75 6.27 -19.44
C SER A 254 8.72 7.26 -18.88
N ALA A 255 8.23 8.17 -19.72
CA ALA A 255 7.16 9.11 -19.38
C ALA A 255 5.82 8.42 -19.05
N HIS A 256 5.64 7.16 -19.47
CA HIS A 256 4.45 6.35 -19.22
C HIS A 256 4.67 5.25 -18.17
N LYS A 257 5.76 5.37 -17.40
CA LYS A 257 6.09 4.50 -16.28
C LYS A 257 6.20 5.31 -14.99
N VAL A 258 5.80 4.69 -13.90
CA VAL A 258 6.12 5.13 -12.54
C VAL A 258 6.96 4.03 -11.92
N ILE A 259 8.17 4.38 -11.47
CA ILE A 259 9.13 3.43 -10.94
C ILE A 259 9.51 3.88 -9.53
N LEU A 260 9.29 3.01 -8.57
CA LEU A 260 9.91 3.07 -7.25
C LEU A 260 11.17 2.22 -7.29
N HIS A 261 12.31 2.83 -6.97
CA HIS A 261 13.59 2.14 -6.78
C HIS A 261 14.11 2.36 -5.37
N GLN A 262 14.28 1.30 -4.58
CA GLN A 262 14.82 1.38 -3.22
C GLN A 262 16.08 0.52 -3.06
N LYS A 263 17.11 1.08 -2.43
CA LYS A 263 18.23 0.29 -1.89
C LYS A 263 17.92 -0.20 -0.50
N VAL A 264 18.04 -1.50 -0.29
CA VAL A 264 17.80 -2.13 1.02
C VAL A 264 19.05 -2.01 1.88
N SER A 265 18.88 -1.47 3.08
CA SER A 265 19.93 -1.35 4.11
C SER A 265 19.39 -1.81 5.46
N SER A 266 20.26 -2.28 6.35
CA SER A 266 19.99 -2.48 7.78
C SER A 266 20.57 -1.32 8.58
#